data_AF-A0A7Y6PMJ4-F1
#
_entry.id   AF-A0A7Y6PMJ4-F1
#
_cell.length_a   1.000
_cell.length_b   1.000
_cell.length_c   1.000
_cell.angle_alpha   90.00
_cell.angle_beta   90.00
_cell.angle_gamma   90.00
#
_symmetry.space_group_name_H-M   'P 1'
#
loop_
_entity.id
_entity.type
_entity.pdbx_description
1 polymer ?
#
loop_
_entity_poly.entity_id
_entity_poly.type
_entity_poly.pdbx_seq_one_letter_code
_entity_poly.pdbx_strand_id
1 'polypeptide(L)'
;MLRPDSGTQPDGRVIEPTVDAPVDAAGGAACTLVPQSGCSGATPACDLDAAGDTYCRAVTSQGTSNNHCSTATACKDGYTCVGDGTTNAAVCSRFCTQDTDCTGTGSRCVDDLTQNNVVVASVCSNACDPYGQTGCPTGMGCVPYLDSAGSFTDCEYVGTQQVGQSCTYSADCDDGLICVISNNVKTCRELCIVGNNATCSSGSCSGFTTPLTIGTVTYGSCR
;
A
#
# COMPACT_ATOMS: atom_id res chain seq x y z
N MET A 1 5.74 -20.45 13.26
CA MET A 1 5.46 -21.85 13.67
C MET A 1 4.46 -22.42 12.69
N LEU A 2 4.94 -23.14 11.67
CA LEU A 2 4.14 -23.96 10.75
C LEU A 2 4.98 -25.21 10.45
N ARG A 3 4.45 -26.39 10.79
CA ARG A 3 5.00 -27.71 10.44
C ARG A 3 4.18 -28.27 9.26
N PRO A 4 4.79 -28.97 8.30
CA PRO A 4 4.05 -29.89 7.44
C PRO A 4 4.11 -31.32 8.02
N ASP A 5 2.92 -31.93 8.13
CA ASP A 5 2.75 -33.35 8.44
C ASP A 5 3.25 -34.23 7.30
N SER A 6 4.04 -35.25 7.64
CA SER A 6 4.53 -36.28 6.74
C SER A 6 3.63 -37.51 6.85
N GLY A 7 2.80 -37.76 5.83
CA GLY A 7 2.02 -38.98 5.70
C GLY A 7 2.81 -40.04 4.93
N THR A 8 3.10 -41.17 5.56
CA THR A 8 3.73 -42.34 4.94
C THR A 8 2.66 -43.24 4.33
N GLN A 9 2.75 -43.54 3.03
CA GLN A 9 1.86 -44.48 2.34
C GLN A 9 2.51 -45.89 2.28
N PRO A 10 1.80 -46.98 2.60
CA PRO A 10 2.36 -48.33 2.64
C PRO A 10 1.95 -49.14 1.41
N ASP A 11 2.74 -49.09 0.33
CA ASP A 11 2.65 -50.11 -0.73
C ASP A 11 4.02 -50.35 -1.37
N GLY A 12 4.57 -51.53 -1.09
CA GLY A 12 5.91 -51.98 -1.50
C GLY A 12 6.01 -52.30 -2.99
N ARG A 13 5.92 -51.28 -3.86
CA ARG A 13 6.39 -51.37 -5.24
C ARG A 13 7.80 -50.81 -5.36
N VAL A 14 8.72 -51.65 -5.80
CA VAL A 14 10.03 -51.23 -6.32
C VAL A 14 9.76 -50.55 -7.66
N ILE A 15 9.74 -49.21 -7.66
CA ILE A 15 9.74 -48.40 -8.87
C ILE A 15 11.22 -48.13 -9.18
N GLU A 16 11.71 -48.63 -10.32
CA GLU A 16 13.04 -48.25 -10.82
C GLU A 16 13.07 -46.73 -11.02
N PRO A 17 14.14 -46.02 -10.61
CA PRO A 17 14.21 -44.59 -10.80
C PRO A 17 14.29 -44.30 -12.29
N THR A 18 13.14 -43.96 -12.90
CA THR A 18 13.16 -43.13 -14.08
C THR A 18 13.85 -41.86 -13.65
N VAL A 19 15.00 -41.57 -14.26
CA VAL A 19 15.63 -40.26 -14.20
C VAL A 19 14.60 -39.30 -14.79
N ASP A 20 13.76 -38.75 -13.91
CA ASP A 20 12.96 -37.58 -14.24
C ASP A 20 13.96 -36.57 -14.76
N ALA A 21 13.74 -36.14 -16.01
CA ALA A 21 14.39 -34.95 -16.52
C ALA A 21 14.32 -33.89 -15.41
N PRO A 22 15.41 -33.14 -15.15
CA PRO A 22 15.33 -32.05 -14.19
C PRO A 22 14.05 -31.30 -14.52
N VAL A 23 13.16 -31.13 -13.54
CA VAL A 23 12.12 -30.12 -13.65
C VAL A 23 12.90 -28.92 -14.15
N ASP A 24 12.63 -28.53 -15.40
CA ASP A 24 13.14 -27.30 -15.92
C ASP A 24 12.62 -26.30 -14.90
N ALA A 25 13.49 -25.91 -13.98
CA ALA A 25 13.33 -24.73 -13.18
C ALA A 25 13.29 -23.68 -14.27
N ALA A 26 12.08 -23.46 -14.79
CA ALA A 26 11.76 -22.51 -15.81
C ALA A 26 12.16 -21.22 -15.14
N GLY A 27 13.41 -20.82 -15.37
CA GLY A 27 13.94 -19.55 -14.94
C GLY A 27 12.96 -18.58 -15.53
N GLY A 28 12.09 -18.04 -14.65
CA GLY A 28 11.03 -17.16 -15.07
C GLY A 28 11.66 -16.13 -15.98
N ALA A 29 11.08 -15.91 -17.16
CA ALA A 29 11.62 -14.92 -18.08
C ALA A 29 11.82 -13.63 -17.28
N ALA A 30 13.08 -13.20 -17.13
CA ALA A 30 13.40 -12.00 -16.40
C ALA A 30 12.64 -10.85 -17.06
N CYS A 31 11.86 -10.13 -16.28
CA CYS A 31 10.96 -9.08 -16.73
C CYS A 31 11.31 -7.78 -15.99
N THR A 32 10.92 -6.63 -16.55
CA THR A 32 11.14 -5.33 -15.89
C THR A 32 9.86 -4.91 -15.19
N LEU A 33 9.96 -4.33 -13.99
CA LEU A 33 8.80 -3.85 -13.21
C LEU A 33 8.31 -2.47 -13.66
N VAL A 34 9.21 -1.55 -14.03
CA VAL A 34 8.89 -0.15 -14.37
C VAL A 34 9.76 0.34 -15.54
N PRO A 35 9.17 0.71 -16.70
CA PRO A 35 7.86 0.25 -17.16
C PRO A 35 7.84 -1.27 -17.34
N GLN A 36 6.66 -1.90 -17.25
CA GLN A 36 6.59 -3.35 -17.39
C GLN A 36 6.96 -3.83 -18.79
N SER A 37 7.86 -4.82 -18.85
CA SER A 37 8.26 -5.46 -20.10
C SER A 37 8.77 -6.89 -19.87
N GLY A 38 8.83 -7.70 -20.93
CA GLY A 38 9.31 -9.09 -20.89
C GLY A 38 8.22 -10.17 -20.73
N CYS A 39 7.00 -9.77 -20.36
CA CYS A 39 5.87 -10.66 -20.15
C CYS A 39 4.86 -10.62 -21.31
N SER A 40 4.24 -11.75 -21.66
CA SER A 40 3.28 -11.85 -22.77
C SER A 40 2.33 -13.06 -22.63
N GLY A 41 1.28 -13.09 -23.46
CA GLY A 41 0.37 -14.24 -23.52
C GLY A 41 -0.43 -14.46 -22.24
N ALA A 42 -0.35 -15.67 -21.68
CA ALA A 42 -1.11 -16.05 -20.48
C ALA A 42 -0.56 -15.45 -19.18
N THR A 43 0.67 -14.93 -19.19
CA THR A 43 1.33 -14.32 -18.04
C THR A 43 1.77 -12.89 -18.38
N PRO A 44 0.84 -11.93 -18.50
CA PRO A 44 1.15 -10.60 -19.04
C PRO A 44 1.81 -9.63 -18.03
N ALA A 45 1.82 -9.93 -16.73
CA ALA A 45 2.31 -9.01 -15.71
C ALA A 45 3.67 -9.44 -15.13
N CYS A 46 4.59 -8.50 -14.99
CA CYS A 46 5.84 -8.70 -14.24
C CYS A 46 5.59 -8.45 -12.73
N ASP A 47 6.10 -9.33 -11.88
CA ASP A 47 5.97 -9.21 -10.42
C ASP A 47 7.21 -9.77 -9.71
N LEU A 48 7.26 -9.64 -8.38
CA LEU A 48 8.30 -10.17 -7.52
C LEU A 48 7.86 -11.51 -6.90
N ASP A 49 8.74 -12.50 -6.93
CA ASP A 49 8.53 -13.74 -6.20
C ASP A 49 8.95 -13.61 -4.72
N ALA A 50 8.85 -14.70 -3.95
CA ALA A 50 9.26 -14.71 -2.54
C ALA A 50 10.79 -14.55 -2.34
N ALA A 51 11.57 -14.76 -3.41
CA ALA A 51 13.01 -14.56 -3.46
C ALA A 51 13.39 -13.12 -3.89
N GLY A 52 12.42 -12.26 -4.20
CA GLY A 52 12.65 -10.89 -4.68
C GLY A 52 13.08 -10.84 -6.15
N ASP A 53 13.04 -11.98 -6.85
CA ASP A 53 13.35 -12.07 -8.26
C ASP A 53 12.11 -11.76 -9.11
N THR A 54 12.33 -11.17 -10.28
CA THR A 54 11.23 -10.82 -11.20
C THR A 54 10.73 -12.06 -11.96
N TYR A 55 9.43 -12.23 -12.07
CA TYR A 55 8.81 -13.28 -12.88
C TYR A 55 7.52 -12.81 -13.54
N CYS A 56 7.12 -13.49 -14.63
CA CYS A 56 5.84 -13.22 -15.28
C CYS A 56 4.71 -14.03 -14.65
N ARG A 57 3.63 -13.35 -14.24
CA ARG A 57 2.42 -13.95 -13.66
C ARG A 57 1.18 -13.71 -14.52
N ALA A 58 0.20 -14.60 -14.33
CA ALA A 58 -1.14 -14.40 -14.88
C ALA A 58 -1.86 -13.24 -14.18
N VAL A 59 -2.81 -12.64 -14.91
CA VAL A 59 -3.74 -11.62 -14.40
C VAL A 59 -5.14 -12.19 -14.50
N THR A 60 -5.76 -12.49 -13.36
CA THR A 60 -7.12 -13.04 -13.25
C THR A 60 -8.16 -11.93 -13.07
N SER A 61 -7.76 -10.80 -12.50
CA SER A 61 -8.58 -9.59 -12.33
C SER A 61 -7.79 -8.34 -12.70
N GLN A 62 -8.47 -7.29 -13.15
CA GLN A 62 -7.87 -6.02 -13.58
C GLN A 62 -7.79 -5.01 -12.42
N GLY A 63 -7.44 -5.46 -11.22
CA GLY A 63 -7.36 -4.61 -10.03
C GLY A 63 -6.26 -3.54 -10.16
N THR A 64 -6.58 -2.31 -9.79
CA THR A 64 -5.68 -1.15 -9.73
C THR A 64 -5.57 -0.63 -8.30
N SER A 65 -4.88 0.50 -8.10
CA SER A 65 -4.89 1.27 -6.84
C SER A 65 -6.31 1.31 -6.26
N ASN A 66 -6.44 0.98 -4.98
CA ASN A 66 -7.70 0.89 -4.23
C ASN A 66 -8.58 -0.36 -4.47
N ASN A 67 -8.11 -1.37 -5.22
CA ASN A 67 -8.79 -2.65 -5.25
C ASN A 67 -8.15 -3.62 -4.24
N HIS A 68 -8.98 -4.20 -3.37
CA HIS A 68 -8.54 -5.30 -2.52
C HIS A 68 -8.12 -6.52 -3.35
N CYS A 69 -7.09 -7.19 -2.88
CA CYS A 69 -6.58 -8.40 -3.49
C CYS A 69 -6.29 -9.45 -2.41
N SER A 70 -6.47 -10.72 -2.77
CA SER A 70 -6.08 -11.87 -1.95
C SER A 70 -4.90 -12.63 -2.55
N THR A 71 -4.58 -12.37 -3.82
CA THR A 71 -3.45 -12.94 -4.54
C THR A 71 -2.88 -11.91 -5.51
N ALA A 72 -1.59 -12.03 -5.83
CA ALA A 72 -0.93 -11.18 -6.84
C ALA A 72 -1.67 -11.20 -8.18
N THR A 73 -2.24 -12.34 -8.59
CA THR A 73 -2.95 -12.46 -9.88
C THR A 73 -4.19 -11.57 -9.99
N ALA A 74 -4.74 -11.08 -8.88
CA ALA A 74 -5.91 -10.18 -8.90
C ALA A 74 -5.56 -8.74 -9.35
N CYS A 75 -4.28 -8.41 -9.42
CA CYS A 75 -3.81 -7.09 -9.80
C CYS A 75 -3.41 -7.04 -11.28
N LYS A 76 -3.74 -5.94 -11.93
CA LYS A 76 -3.41 -5.63 -13.31
C LYS A 76 -1.88 -5.62 -13.54
N ASP A 77 -1.44 -5.68 -14.80
CA ASP A 77 -0.07 -5.33 -15.18
C ASP A 77 0.34 -3.96 -14.64
N GLY A 78 1.55 -3.85 -14.12
CA GLY A 78 2.06 -2.66 -13.42
C GLY A 78 1.74 -2.62 -11.92
N TYR A 79 0.96 -3.57 -11.41
CA TYR A 79 0.52 -3.61 -10.01
C TYR A 79 0.93 -4.92 -9.34
N THR A 80 1.09 -4.88 -8.02
CA THR A 80 1.29 -6.06 -7.17
C THR A 80 0.38 -6.00 -5.94
N CYS A 81 0.11 -7.16 -5.35
CA CYS A 81 -0.78 -7.27 -4.20
C CYS A 81 0.03 -7.07 -2.91
N VAL A 82 -0.05 -5.88 -2.33
CA VAL A 82 0.74 -5.52 -1.15
C VAL A 82 -0.16 -5.53 0.08
N GLY A 83 0.24 -6.28 1.11
CA GLY A 83 -0.41 -6.27 2.41
C GLY A 83 0.21 -5.23 3.34
N ASP A 84 -0.61 -4.66 4.22
CA ASP A 84 -0.19 -3.69 5.25
C ASP A 84 0.56 -4.33 6.45
N GLY A 85 0.77 -5.65 6.42
CA GLY A 85 1.44 -6.41 7.47
C GLY A 85 0.65 -6.59 8.78
N THR A 86 -0.57 -6.05 8.91
CA THR A 86 -1.31 -6.03 10.18
C THR A 86 -2.73 -6.57 10.09
N THR A 87 -3.47 -6.37 8.98
CA THR A 87 -4.91 -6.68 8.91
C THR A 87 -5.28 -7.76 7.89
N ASN A 88 -4.31 -8.38 7.20
CA ASN A 88 -4.51 -9.29 6.07
C ASN A 88 -5.27 -8.69 4.87
N ALA A 89 -5.54 -7.39 4.88
CA ALA A 89 -6.10 -6.73 3.73
C ALA A 89 -4.95 -6.22 2.86
N ALA A 90 -4.79 -6.87 1.72
CA ALA A 90 -3.88 -6.42 0.69
C ALA A 90 -4.64 -5.61 -0.36
N VAL A 91 -3.93 -4.65 -0.95
CA VAL A 91 -4.43 -3.80 -2.02
C VAL A 91 -3.48 -3.85 -3.20
N CYS A 92 -4.03 -3.72 -4.40
CA CYS A 92 -3.23 -3.63 -5.61
C CYS A 92 -2.49 -2.30 -5.63
N SER A 93 -1.17 -2.33 -5.48
CA SER A 93 -0.30 -1.16 -5.46
C SER A 93 0.56 -1.11 -6.71
N ARG A 94 0.77 0.08 -7.26
CA ARG A 94 1.48 0.26 -8.53
C ARG A 94 2.99 0.29 -8.29
N PHE A 95 3.77 -0.46 -9.07
CA PHE A 95 5.24 -0.33 -9.02
C PHE A 95 5.70 1.06 -9.51
N CYS A 96 6.76 1.58 -8.91
CA CYS A 96 7.35 2.86 -9.27
C CYS A 96 8.87 2.89 -9.02
N THR A 97 9.51 3.87 -9.64
CA THR A 97 10.93 4.22 -9.44
C THR A 97 11.12 5.67 -9.00
N GLN A 98 10.09 6.51 -9.22
CA GLN A 98 10.07 7.93 -8.89
C GLN A 98 8.61 8.40 -8.75
N ASP A 99 8.40 9.51 -8.05
CA ASP A 99 7.06 10.05 -7.77
C ASP A 99 6.21 10.30 -9.04
N THR A 100 6.85 10.64 -10.17
CA THR A 100 6.15 10.88 -11.45
C THR A 100 5.59 9.61 -12.09
N ASP A 101 5.96 8.43 -11.61
CA ASP A 101 5.38 7.16 -12.05
C ASP A 101 3.99 6.94 -11.41
N CYS A 102 3.71 7.64 -10.31
CA CYS A 102 2.46 7.55 -9.55
C CYS A 102 1.40 8.48 -10.14
N THR A 103 0.13 8.06 -10.02
CA THR A 103 -1.01 8.75 -10.63
C THR A 103 -1.98 9.26 -9.59
N GLY A 104 -2.36 10.52 -9.73
CA GLY A 104 -3.31 11.19 -8.86
C GLY A 104 -2.62 12.15 -7.89
N THR A 105 -3.33 13.22 -7.54
CA THR A 105 -2.82 14.25 -6.63
C THR A 105 -2.50 13.64 -5.26
N GLY A 106 -1.28 13.85 -4.78
CA GLY A 106 -0.85 13.35 -3.48
C GLY A 106 -0.26 11.96 -3.49
N SER A 107 -0.31 11.21 -4.60
CA SER A 107 0.43 9.93 -4.68
C SER A 107 1.93 10.16 -4.85
N ARG A 108 2.76 9.34 -4.18
CA ARG A 108 4.23 9.36 -4.27
C ARG A 108 4.79 7.94 -4.27
N CYS A 109 6.03 7.78 -4.72
CA CYS A 109 6.73 6.49 -4.76
C CYS A 109 7.50 6.29 -3.44
N VAL A 110 6.83 5.79 -2.42
CA VAL A 110 7.32 5.85 -1.03
C VAL A 110 7.27 4.52 -0.29
N ASP A 111 6.54 3.54 -0.78
CA ASP A 111 6.36 2.26 -0.08
C ASP A 111 7.36 1.23 -0.59
N ASP A 112 8.40 0.99 0.20
CA ASP A 112 9.46 0.05 -0.15
C ASP A 112 9.04 -1.40 0.12
N LEU A 113 9.08 -2.21 -0.93
CA LEU A 113 9.02 -3.66 -0.82
C LEU A 113 10.41 -4.16 -0.44
N THR A 114 10.52 -4.74 0.75
CA THR A 114 11.80 -5.20 1.28
C THR A 114 11.84 -6.71 1.42
N GLN A 115 13.03 -7.26 1.20
CA GLN A 115 13.32 -8.66 1.41
C GLN A 115 14.70 -8.79 2.06
N ASN A 116 14.79 -9.49 3.19
CA ASN A 116 16.02 -9.56 3.99
C ASN A 116 16.60 -8.17 4.32
N ASN A 117 15.73 -7.19 4.57
CA ASN A 117 16.06 -5.77 4.81
C ASN A 117 16.74 -5.05 3.63
N VAL A 118 16.59 -5.57 2.41
CA VAL A 118 17.02 -4.92 1.17
C VAL A 118 15.77 -4.49 0.40
N VAL A 119 15.73 -3.24 -0.04
CA VAL A 119 14.67 -2.75 -0.93
C VAL A 119 14.83 -3.44 -2.30
N VAL A 120 13.81 -4.19 -2.71
CA VAL A 120 13.80 -4.91 -4.00
C VAL A 120 12.93 -4.20 -5.04
N ALA A 121 11.95 -3.42 -4.61
CA ALA A 121 11.17 -2.49 -5.43
C ALA A 121 10.46 -1.47 -4.53
N SER A 122 9.84 -0.46 -5.13
CA SER A 122 8.96 0.47 -4.45
C SER A 122 7.60 0.51 -5.14
N VAL A 123 6.55 0.85 -4.39
CA VAL A 123 5.19 1.06 -4.90
C VAL A 123 4.66 2.45 -4.56
N CYS A 124 3.69 2.88 -5.35
CA CYS A 124 3.02 4.15 -5.16
C CYS A 124 2.06 4.09 -3.99
N SER A 125 2.06 5.14 -3.18
CA SER A 125 0.97 5.45 -2.26
C SER A 125 -0.33 5.75 -3.03
N ASN A 126 -1.47 5.60 -2.37
CA ASN A 126 -2.77 5.82 -3.00
C ASN A 126 -3.18 7.29 -2.94
N ALA A 127 -3.43 7.88 -4.11
CA ALA A 127 -4.02 9.21 -4.20
C ALA A 127 -5.47 9.18 -3.67
N CYS A 128 -5.72 9.95 -2.61
CA CYS A 128 -7.03 10.14 -2.00
C CYS A 128 -7.19 11.57 -1.47
N ASP A 129 -8.42 11.98 -1.15
CA ASP A 129 -8.74 13.28 -0.53
C ASP A 129 -8.89 13.12 1.00
N PRO A 130 -7.96 13.68 1.80
CA PRO A 130 -7.99 13.59 3.27
C PRO A 130 -9.16 14.31 3.94
N TYR A 131 -9.74 15.33 3.30
CA TYR A 131 -10.87 16.04 3.89
C TYR A 131 -12.19 15.39 3.50
N GLY A 132 -12.37 15.12 2.20
CA GLY A 132 -13.55 14.43 1.70
C GLY A 132 -13.62 12.95 2.08
N GLN A 133 -12.51 12.36 2.55
CA GLN A 133 -12.37 10.92 2.83
C GLN A 133 -12.82 10.08 1.62
N THR A 134 -12.32 10.47 0.44
CA THR A 134 -12.64 9.79 -0.83
C THR A 134 -11.38 9.30 -1.52
N GLY A 135 -11.54 8.28 -2.37
CA GLY A 135 -10.43 7.67 -3.11
C GLY A 135 -9.93 6.36 -2.50
N CYS A 136 -10.24 6.06 -1.25
CA CYS A 136 -9.84 4.81 -0.60
C CYS A 136 -10.87 3.68 -0.73
N PRO A 137 -10.42 2.41 -0.62
CA PRO A 137 -11.33 1.26 -0.53
C PRO A 137 -12.28 1.35 0.67
N THR A 138 -13.40 0.66 0.60
CA THR A 138 -14.33 0.56 1.74
C THR A 138 -13.64 0.01 2.99
N GLY A 139 -13.77 0.74 4.10
CA GLY A 139 -13.17 0.37 5.39
C GLY A 139 -11.76 0.92 5.60
N MET A 140 -11.23 1.71 4.66
CA MET A 140 -10.00 2.46 4.81
C MET A 140 -10.29 3.97 4.69
N GLY A 141 -9.53 4.77 5.43
CA GLY A 141 -9.56 6.23 5.38
C GLY A 141 -8.37 6.79 4.62
N CYS A 142 -8.51 8.03 4.15
CA CYS A 142 -7.43 8.75 3.50
C CYS A 142 -6.57 9.47 4.54
N VAL A 143 -5.35 8.98 4.73
CA VAL A 143 -4.40 9.51 5.71
C VAL A 143 -3.37 10.38 5.00
N PRO A 144 -3.21 11.65 5.41
CA PRO A 144 -2.16 12.49 4.87
C PRO A 144 -0.85 12.28 5.63
N TYR A 145 0.24 12.22 4.86
CA TYR A 145 1.60 12.06 5.33
C TYR A 145 2.46 13.26 4.98
N LEU A 146 3.51 13.45 5.77
CA LEU A 146 4.52 14.48 5.56
C LEU A 146 5.88 13.91 5.94
N ASP A 147 6.79 13.89 4.97
CA ASP A 147 8.19 13.52 5.16
C ASP A 147 9.12 14.66 4.71
N SER A 148 10.42 14.35 4.56
CA SER A 148 11.42 15.32 4.12
C SER A 148 11.36 15.69 2.63
N ALA A 149 10.69 14.87 1.80
CA ALA A 149 10.53 15.06 0.37
C ALA A 149 9.19 15.73 0.02
N GLY A 150 8.19 15.68 0.91
CA GLY A 150 6.96 16.44 0.79
C GLY A 150 5.75 15.75 1.41
N SER A 151 4.58 16.32 1.15
CA SER A 151 3.32 15.74 1.59
C SER A 151 2.80 14.72 0.57
N PHE A 152 2.19 13.64 1.04
CA PHE A 152 1.49 12.66 0.22
C PHE A 152 0.24 12.16 0.94
N THR A 153 -0.55 11.35 0.25
CA THR A 153 -1.68 10.62 0.82
C THR A 153 -1.51 9.14 0.58
N ASP A 154 -2.07 8.36 1.51
CA ASP A 154 -2.27 6.94 1.33
C ASP A 154 -3.56 6.47 2.00
N CYS A 155 -4.00 5.28 1.62
CA CYS A 155 -5.20 4.64 2.15
C CYS A 155 -4.84 3.63 3.22
N GLU A 156 -5.35 3.85 4.43
CA GLU A 156 -5.04 3.03 5.58
C GLU A 156 -6.29 2.63 6.36
N TYR A 157 -6.18 1.56 7.13
CA TYR A 157 -7.15 1.29 8.17
C TYR A 157 -7.06 2.37 9.24
N VAL A 158 -8.12 3.15 9.34
CA VAL A 158 -8.28 4.13 10.41
C VAL A 158 -8.77 3.45 11.68
N GLY A 159 -8.40 4.02 12.81
CA GLY A 159 -8.80 3.57 14.12
C GLY A 159 -10.18 4.12 14.49
N THR A 160 -10.47 4.06 15.79
CA THR A 160 -11.77 4.50 16.32
C THR A 160 -11.64 5.68 17.28
N GLN A 161 -10.45 6.23 17.45
CA GLN A 161 -10.20 7.33 18.38
C GLN A 161 -10.90 8.59 17.89
N GLN A 162 -11.83 9.09 18.70
CA GLN A 162 -12.65 10.26 18.43
C GLN A 162 -11.88 11.56 18.69
N VAL A 163 -12.44 12.69 18.25
CA VAL A 163 -11.90 14.03 18.53
C VAL A 163 -11.61 14.19 20.03
N GLY A 164 -10.39 14.61 20.36
CA GLY A 164 -9.95 14.81 21.74
C GLY A 164 -9.26 13.61 22.38
N GLN A 165 -9.46 12.39 21.86
CA GLN A 165 -8.85 11.18 22.41
C GLN A 165 -7.36 11.11 22.06
N SER A 166 -6.60 10.38 22.88
CA SER A 166 -5.16 10.19 22.71
C SER A 166 -4.86 9.29 21.52
N CYS A 167 -3.79 9.60 20.79
CA CYS A 167 -3.32 8.84 19.64
C CYS A 167 -1.80 8.74 19.64
N THR A 168 -1.26 7.74 18.96
CA THR A 168 0.17 7.61 18.66
C THR A 168 0.44 8.09 17.24
N TYR A 169 -0.41 7.67 16.31
CA TYR A 169 -0.36 7.95 14.87
C TYR A 169 -1.72 8.45 14.36
N SER A 170 -1.73 9.06 13.17
CA SER A 170 -2.98 9.53 12.55
C SER A 170 -3.94 8.39 12.23
N ALA A 171 -3.40 7.22 11.86
CA ALA A 171 -4.18 6.00 11.64
C ALA A 171 -4.89 5.47 12.90
N ASP A 172 -4.56 5.96 14.11
CA ASP A 172 -5.32 5.58 15.32
C ASP A 172 -6.67 6.32 15.40
N CYS A 173 -6.79 7.45 14.71
CA CYS A 173 -7.95 8.33 14.74
C CYS A 173 -9.03 7.86 13.77
N ASP A 174 -10.29 8.21 14.05
CA ASP A 174 -11.43 7.96 13.17
C ASP A 174 -11.31 8.72 11.83
N ASP A 175 -12.14 8.37 10.85
CA ASP A 175 -12.14 8.98 9.51
C ASP A 175 -12.20 10.52 9.57
N GLY A 176 -11.35 11.18 8.79
CA GLY A 176 -11.28 12.66 8.72
C GLY A 176 -10.54 13.32 9.89
N LEU A 177 -9.95 12.53 10.80
CA LEU A 177 -9.16 13.02 11.92
C LEU A 177 -7.66 12.80 11.69
N ILE A 178 -6.86 13.65 12.33
CA ILE A 178 -5.39 13.58 12.30
C ILE A 178 -4.83 13.67 13.73
N CYS A 179 -3.78 12.90 14.01
CA CYS A 179 -3.13 12.91 15.31
C CYS A 179 -2.18 14.10 15.43
N VAL A 180 -2.54 15.09 16.24
CA VAL A 180 -1.74 16.31 16.40
C VAL A 180 -1.10 16.40 17.77
N ILE A 181 0.12 16.94 17.84
CA ILE A 181 0.81 17.25 19.09
C ILE A 181 0.47 18.68 19.51
N SER A 182 -0.01 18.85 20.74
CA SER A 182 -0.24 20.15 21.36
C SER A 182 0.18 20.09 22.81
N ASN A 183 1.12 20.95 23.23
CA ASN A 183 1.67 20.97 24.60
C ASN A 183 2.17 19.57 25.05
N ASN A 184 2.89 18.87 24.16
CA ASN A 184 3.38 17.49 24.36
C ASN A 184 2.30 16.41 24.54
N VAL A 185 1.03 16.72 24.27
CA VAL A 185 -0.06 15.74 24.26
C VAL A 185 -0.47 15.48 22.81
N LYS A 186 -0.46 14.22 22.41
CA LYS A 186 -0.99 13.76 21.12
C LYS A 186 -2.48 13.48 21.24
N THR A 187 -3.28 14.13 20.39
CA THR A 187 -4.72 13.89 20.36
C THR A 187 -5.29 13.98 18.96
N CYS A 188 -6.35 13.23 18.68
CA CYS A 188 -7.08 13.30 17.42
C CYS A 188 -7.80 14.66 17.30
N ARG A 189 -7.67 15.29 16.14
CA ARG A 189 -8.35 16.54 15.77
C ARG A 189 -8.90 16.45 14.37
N GLU A 190 -9.98 17.17 14.10
CA GLU A 190 -10.54 17.30 12.75
C GLU A 190 -9.49 17.93 11.82
N LEU A 191 -9.31 17.32 10.65
CA LEU A 191 -8.55 17.89 9.57
C LEU A 191 -9.35 19.02 8.92
N CYS A 192 -8.69 20.09 8.50
CA CYS A 192 -9.34 21.25 7.90
C CYS A 192 -8.56 21.84 6.73
N ILE A 193 -9.23 22.65 5.90
CA ILE A 193 -8.59 23.37 4.80
C ILE A 193 -8.20 24.77 5.28
N VAL A 194 -6.89 25.08 5.22
CA VAL A 194 -6.38 26.36 5.70
C VAL A 194 -7.00 27.52 4.92
N GLY A 195 -7.48 28.53 5.64
CA GLY A 195 -8.21 29.66 5.07
C GLY A 195 -9.73 29.43 4.93
N ASN A 196 -10.23 28.23 5.25
CA ASN A 196 -11.66 27.92 5.24
C ASN A 196 -12.13 27.37 6.60
N ASN A 197 -12.59 28.23 7.50
CA ASN A 197 -13.09 27.80 8.81
C ASN A 197 -14.39 26.97 8.74
N ALA A 198 -15.11 26.98 7.62
CA ALA A 198 -16.31 26.17 7.46
C ALA A 198 -16.01 24.66 7.39
N THR A 199 -14.73 24.27 7.22
CA THR A 199 -14.34 22.86 7.27
C THR A 199 -14.21 22.31 8.68
N CYS A 200 -14.32 23.16 9.71
CA CYS A 200 -14.31 22.74 11.11
C CYS A 200 -15.74 22.65 11.65
N SER A 201 -16.06 21.57 12.36
CA SER A 201 -17.33 21.47 13.08
C SER A 201 -17.44 22.53 14.19
N SER A 202 -16.28 22.91 14.75
CA SER A 202 -16.16 24.01 15.69
C SER A 202 -14.78 24.67 15.62
N GLY A 203 -14.71 25.94 16.01
CA GLY A 203 -13.44 26.64 16.15
C GLY A 203 -12.89 27.20 14.83
N SER A 204 -11.57 27.21 14.70
CA SER A 204 -10.87 27.75 13.52
C SER A 204 -9.84 26.79 12.96
N CYS A 205 -9.64 26.84 11.63
CA CYS A 205 -8.63 26.02 10.98
C CYS A 205 -7.24 26.66 11.15
N SER A 206 -6.35 25.95 11.84
CA SER A 206 -4.95 26.35 12.02
C SER A 206 -4.03 25.44 11.23
N GLY A 207 -3.20 26.02 10.36
CA GLY A 207 -2.19 25.28 9.61
C GLY A 207 -1.09 24.69 10.53
N PHE A 208 -0.45 23.63 10.07
CA PHE A 208 0.70 23.03 10.74
C PHE A 208 1.96 23.90 10.59
N THR A 209 2.90 23.78 11.54
CA THR A 209 4.19 24.48 11.47
C THR A 209 4.96 24.13 10.20
N THR A 210 5.03 22.84 9.87
CA THR A 210 5.46 22.38 8.55
C THR A 210 4.20 22.20 7.71
N PRO A 211 4.01 22.96 6.62
CA PRO A 211 2.78 22.89 5.85
C PRO A 211 2.53 21.50 5.28
N LEU A 212 1.35 20.94 5.54
CA LEU A 212 0.85 19.74 4.89
C LEU A 212 0.08 20.17 3.64
N THR A 213 0.68 20.03 2.46
CA THR A 213 0.09 20.52 1.20
C THR A 213 -0.02 19.40 0.17
N ILE A 214 -1.25 19.00 -0.16
CA ILE A 214 -1.54 17.98 -1.17
C ILE A 214 -2.05 18.70 -2.42
N GLY A 215 -1.27 18.66 -3.50
CA GLY A 215 -1.55 19.43 -4.71
C GLY A 215 -1.55 20.94 -4.41
N THR A 216 -2.71 21.59 -4.58
CA THR A 216 -2.89 23.03 -4.31
C THR A 216 -3.59 23.31 -2.98
N VAL A 217 -3.88 22.28 -2.18
CA VAL A 217 -4.65 22.41 -0.94
C VAL A 217 -3.72 22.26 0.25
N THR A 218 -3.68 23.28 1.12
CA THR A 218 -2.96 23.21 2.39
C THR A 218 -3.93 22.85 3.50
N TYR A 219 -3.57 21.83 4.27
CA TYR A 219 -4.37 21.30 5.37
C TYR A 219 -3.85 21.78 6.73
N GLY A 220 -4.74 21.78 7.70
CA GLY A 220 -4.49 22.13 9.09
C GLY A 220 -5.29 21.26 10.05
N SER A 221 -5.36 21.68 11.31
CA SER A 221 -6.21 21.07 12.34
C SER A 221 -7.19 22.09 12.91
N CYS A 222 -8.40 21.67 13.21
CA CYS A 222 -9.37 22.49 13.93
C CYS A 222 -8.97 22.68 15.40
N ARG A 223 -9.17 23.90 15.91
CA ARG A 223 -8.82 24.35 17.26
C ARG A 223 -9.92 25.17 17.90
#